data_AF-A0A2X1LD96-F1
#
_entry.id   AF-A0A2X1LD96-F1
#
_cell.length_a   1.000
_cell.length_b   1.000
_cell.length_c   1.000
_cell.angle_alpha   90.00
_cell.angle_beta   90.00
_cell.angle_gamma   90.00
#
_symmetry.space_group_name_H-M   'P 1'
#
loop_
_entity.id
_entity.type
_entity.pdbx_description
1 polymer ?
#
loop_
_entity_poly.entity_id
_entity_poly.type
_entity_poly.pdbx_seq_one_letter_code
_entity_poly.pdbx_strand_id
1 'polypeptide(L)' 'MIILVASQKGGCGKSTTSVNICAELARKNKDVVLIDADKQGTAARWASDRNAGEVAPVIHCVQKVR' A
#
# COMPACT_ATOMS: atom_id res chain seq x y z
N MET A 1 6.05 12.69 -7.34
CA MET A 1 7.11 11.65 -7.34
C MET A 1 6.45 10.29 -7.39
N ILE A 2 6.95 9.35 -8.18
CA ILE A 2 6.40 7.98 -8.29
C ILE A 2 7.49 7.02 -7.80
N ILE A 3 7.12 6.09 -6.91
CA ILE A 3 8.00 5.02 -6.42
C ILE A 3 7.38 3.69 -6.86
N LEU A 4 8.13 2.91 -7.65
CA LEU A 4 7.71 1.58 -8.08
C LEU A 4 8.50 0.51 -7.31
N VAL A 5 7.78 -0.34 -6.58
CA VAL A 5 8.35 -1.53 -5.94
C VAL A 5 7.92 -2.76 -6.73
N ALA A 6 8.81 -3.24 -7.61
CA ALA A 6 8.52 -4.34 -8.52
C ALA A 6 9.61 -5.42 -8.49
N SER A 7 9.20 -6.67 -8.70
CA SER A 7 10.06 -7.85 -8.78
C SER A 7 9.25 -9.05 -9.26
N GLN A 8 9.87 -9.89 -10.09
CA GLN A 8 9.29 -11.12 -10.63
C GLN A 8 9.15 -12.23 -9.58
N LYS A 9 9.92 -12.17 -8.48
CA LYS A 9 9.88 -13.20 -7.44
C LYS A 9 8.69 -12.98 -6.50
N GLY A 10 7.86 -14.02 -6.32
CA GLY A 10 6.86 -14.06 -5.24
C GLY A 10 7.53 -14.15 -3.87
N GLY A 11 6.99 -13.48 -2.86
CA GLY A 11 7.50 -13.52 -1.49
C GLY A 11 8.74 -12.67 -1.21
N CYS A 12 9.24 -11.86 -2.16
CA CYS A 12 10.41 -11.00 -1.96
C CYS A 12 10.12 -9.67 -1.24
N GLY A 13 8.96 -9.52 -0.62
CA GLY A 13 8.63 -8.35 0.20
C GLY A 13 8.02 -7.13 -0.51
N LYS A 14 7.63 -7.19 -1.79
CA LYS A 14 7.10 -6.02 -2.55
C LYS A 14 5.96 -5.28 -1.83
N SER A 15 4.91 -6.00 -1.46
CA SER A 15 3.74 -5.42 -0.78
C SER A 15 4.15 -4.89 0.59
N THR A 16 4.94 -5.65 1.35
CA THR A 16 5.45 -5.25 2.67
C THR A 16 6.22 -3.94 2.62
N THR A 17 7.13 -3.79 1.66
CA THR A 17 7.89 -2.55 1.49
C THR A 17 6.98 -1.40 1.06
N SER A 18 6.09 -1.63 0.11
CA SER A 18 5.18 -0.59 -0.42
C SER A 18 4.25 -0.03 0.65
N VAL A 19 3.63 -0.90 1.45
CA VAL A 19 2.67 -0.46 2.50
C VAL A 19 3.38 0.32 3.60
N ASN A 20 4.57 -0.09 4.01
CA ASN A 20 5.32 0.59 5.07
C ASN A 20 5.85 1.96 4.60
N ILE A 21 6.34 2.06 3.36
CA ILE A 21 6.75 3.34 2.77
C ILE A 21 5.55 4.29 2.72
N CYS A 22 4.40 3.83 2.23
CA CYS A 22 3.20 4.66 2.16
C CYS A 22 2.72 5.11 3.55
N ALA A 23 2.70 4.20 4.52
CA ALA A 23 2.28 4.51 5.89
C ALA A 23 3.19 5.55 6.55
N GLU A 24 4.51 5.42 6.39
CA GLU A 24 5.46 6.37 6.98
C GLU A 24 5.39 7.74 6.30
N LEU A 25 5.20 7.79 4.97
CA LEU A 25 4.97 9.05 4.26
C LEU A 25 3.67 9.74 4.73
N ALA A 26 2.59 8.99 4.90
CA ALA A 26 1.34 9.51 5.44
C ALA A 26 1.52 10.03 6.87
N ARG A 27 2.25 9.30 7.73
CA ARG A 27 2.58 9.73 9.10
C ARG A 27 3.38 11.04 9.14
N LYS A 28 4.18 11.30 8.11
CA LYS A 28 4.92 12.56 7.91
C LYS A 28 4.08 13.67 7.25
N ASN A 29 2.74 13.54 7.25
CA ASN A 29 1.80 14.47 6.61
C ASN A 29 2.12 14.73 5.13
N LYS A 30 2.60 13.72 4.40
CA LYS A 30 2.76 13.81 2.95
C LYS A 30 1.47 13.35 2.27
N ASP A 31 1.11 14.04 1.20
CA ASP A 31 0.06 13.59 0.29
C ASP A 31 0.56 12.38 -0.50
N VAL A 32 0.06 11.20 -0.16
CA VAL A 32 0.52 9.91 -0.68
C VAL A 32 -0.66 8.96 -0.87
N VAL A 33 -0.62 8.21 -1.96
CA VAL A 33 -1.60 7.17 -2.30
C VAL A 33 -0.88 5.87 -2.59
N LEU A 34 -1.43 4.76 -2.10
CA LEU A 34 -0.94 3.42 -2.39
C LEU A 34 -1.66 2.86 -3.62
N ILE A 35 -0.91 2.45 -4.64
CA ILE A 35 -1.47 1.80 -5.83
C ILE A 35 -1.11 0.32 -5.81
N ASP A 36 -2.12 -0.55 -5.71
CA ASP A 36 -1.93 -2.00 -5.82
C ASP A 36 -2.24 -2.46 -7.25
N ALA A 37 -1.19 -2.84 -7.97
CA ALA A 37 -1.26 -3.38 -9.32
C ALA A 37 -1.18 -4.92 -9.36
N ASP A 38 -1.04 -5.58 -8.21
CA ASP A 38 -1.02 -7.04 -8.15
C ASP A 38 -2.46 -7.59 -8.17
N LYS A 39 -2.70 -8.63 -8.97
CA LYS A 39 -4.00 -9.32 -9.03
C LYS A 39 -4.42 -9.91 -7.69
N GLN A 40 -3.46 -10.23 -6.81
CA GLN A 40 -3.74 -10.77 -5.49
C GLN A 40 -4.28 -9.72 -4.51
N GLY A 41 -4.08 -8.42 -4.76
CA GLY A 41 -4.64 -7.35 -3.92
C GLY A 41 -4.11 -7.32 -2.49
N THR A 42 -2.92 -7.88 -2.22
CA THR A 42 -2.37 -8.02 -0.86
C THR A 42 -2.19 -6.66 -0.17
N ALA A 43 -1.75 -5.64 -0.90
CA ALA A 43 -1.52 -4.31 -0.34
C ALA A 43 -2.85 -3.57 -0.12
N ALA A 44 -3.80 -3.73 -1.05
CA ALA A 44 -5.15 -3.17 -0.90
C ALA A 44 -5.91 -3.78 0.29
N ARG A 45 -5.86 -5.11 0.46
CA ARG A 45 -6.45 -5.79 1.62
C ARG A 45 -5.85 -5.29 2.92
N TRP A 46 -4.51 -5.19 2.99
CA TRP A 46 -3.83 -4.65 4.16
C TRP A 46 -4.30 -3.23 4.51
N ALA A 47 -4.46 -2.36 3.51
CA ALA A 47 -4.92 -0.98 3.72
C ALA A 47 -6.36 -0.97 4.24
N SER A 48 -7.24 -1.81 3.68
CA SER A 48 -8.63 -1.97 4.15
C SER A 48 -8.69 -2.44 5.60
N ASP A 49 -7.98 -3.53 5.94
CA ASP A 49 -7.98 -4.11 7.29
C ASP A 49 -7.44 -3.09 8.33
N ARG A 50 -6.37 -2.35 7.98
CA ARG A 50 -5.80 -1.31 8.84
C ARG A 50 -6.75 -0.14 9.06
N ASN A 51 -7.43 0.32 8.00
CA ASN A 51 -8.38 1.42 8.09
C ASN A 51 -9.63 1.01 8.89
N ALA A 52 -10.09 -0.24 8.73
CA ALA A 52 -11.18 -0.80 9.53
C ALA A 52 -10.81 -0.90 11.03
N GLY A 53 -9.53 -1.10 11.34
CA GLY A 53 -9.00 -1.01 12.69
C GLY A 53 -8.77 0.41 13.22
N GLU A 54 -9.25 1.44 12.53
CA GLU A 54 -9.17 2.86 12.91
C GLU A 54 -7.74 3.37 13.19
N VAL A 55 -6.73 2.75 12.56
CA VAL A 55 -5.33 3.12 12.78
C VAL A 55 -4.99 4.38 11.99
N ALA A 56 -4.71 5.48 12.69
CA ALA A 56 -4.30 6.74 12.06
C ALA A 56 -2.84 6.70 11.54
N PRO A 57 -2.50 7.45 10.46
CA PRO A 57 -3.42 8.12 9.53
C PRO A 57 -4.10 7.11 8.60
N VAL A 58 -5.24 7.46 8.01
CA VAL A 58 -5.93 6.62 7.01
C VAL A 58 -5.03 6.42 5.79
N ILE A 59 -4.95 5.20 5.27
CA ILE A 59 -4.21 4.91 4.03
C ILE A 59 -5.19 4.87 2.87
N HIS A 60 -5.06 5.82 1.96
CA HIS A 60 -5.78 5.81 0.69
C HIS A 60 -5.11 4.80 -0.25
N CYS A 61 -5.88 3.80 -0.69
CA CYS A 61 -5.41 2.77 -1.60
C CYS A 61 -6.34 2.63 -2.80
N VAL A 62 -5.75 2.48 -3.98
CA VAL A 62 -6.46 2.20 -5.23
C VAL A 62 -5.97 0.86 -5.77
N GLN A 63 -6.91 -0.01 -6.10
CA GLN A 63 -6.66 -1.26 -6.81
C GLN A 63 -7.58 -1.32 -8.02
N LYS A 64 -7.04 -1.75 -9.17
CA LYS A 64 -7.90 -2.11 -10.30
C LYS A 64 -8.55 -3.45 -10.02
N VAL A 65 -9.77 -3.41 -9.50
CA VAL A 65 -10.71 -4.53 -9.57
C VAL A 65 -11.19 -4.63 -11.02
N ARG A 66 -11.26 -5.86 -11.55
CA ARG A 66 -11.62 -6.13 -12.95
C ARG A 66 -12.92 -5.47 -13.36
#